data_AF-A0ABD5HVU5-F1
#
_entry.id   AF-A0ABD5HVU5-F1
#
_cell.length_a   1.000
_cell.length_b   1.000
_cell.length_c   1.000
_cell.angle_alpha   90.00
_cell.angle_beta   90.00
_cell.angle_gamma   90.00
#
_symmetry.space_group_name_H-M   'P 1'
#
loop_
_entity.id
_entity.type
_entity.pdbx_description
1 polymer ?
#
loop_
_entity_poly.entity_id
_entity_poly.type
_entity_poly.pdbx_seq_one_letter_code
_entity_poly.pdbx_strand_id
1 'polypeptide(L)' 'MTEQITIDHDFIYEPLIDTYMVDIVTESGFKLEFCEAETKEEAALKIRGKYRKNYSFKIRSIEVSNRSLEEIQELN' A
#
# COMPACT_ATOMS: atom_id res chain seq x y z
N MET A 1 -42.31 -23.08 -13.36
CA MET A 1 -40.86 -23.36 -13.40
C MET A 1 -40.16 -22.03 -13.24
N THR A 2 -39.68 -21.75 -12.03
CA THR A 2 -38.84 -20.58 -11.74
C THR A 2 -37.40 -20.99 -12.00
N GLU A 3 -36.81 -20.43 -13.05
CA GLU A 3 -35.39 -20.62 -13.35
C GLU A 3 -34.58 -20.01 -12.20
N GLN A 4 -33.92 -20.90 -11.46
CA GLN A 4 -33.06 -20.53 -10.35
C GLN A 4 -31.75 -20.03 -10.97
N ILE A 5 -31.50 -18.72 -10.90
CA ILE A 5 -30.24 -18.14 -11.35
C ILE A 5 -29.17 -18.54 -10.32
N THR A 6 -28.39 -19.58 -10.62
CA THR A 6 -27.17 -19.90 -9.89
C THR A 6 -26.14 -18.83 -10.23
N ILE A 7 -25.91 -17.90 -9.30
CA ILE A 7 -24.79 -16.95 -9.36
C ILE A 7 -23.52 -17.75 -9.03
N ASP A 8 -23.09 -18.60 -9.96
CA ASP A 8 -21.69 -18.97 -10.08
C ASP A 8 -21.02 -17.90 -10.93
N HIS A 9 -21.03 -16.67 -10.44
CA HIS A 9 -20.06 -15.68 -10.90
C HIS A 9 -18.77 -16.05 -10.18
N ASP A 10 -17.81 -16.59 -10.92
CA ASP A 10 -16.40 -16.56 -10.53
C ASP A 10 -16.04 -15.09 -10.26
N PHE A 11 -16.24 -14.65 -9.01
CA PHE A 11 -15.69 -13.41 -8.51
C PHE A 11 -14.18 -13.62 -8.55
N ILE A 12 -13.56 -13.19 -9.64
CA ILE A 12 -12.15 -12.84 -9.64
C ILE A 12 -12.06 -11.70 -8.62
N TYR A 13 -11.78 -12.04 -7.37
CA TYR A 13 -11.39 -11.07 -6.37
C TYR A 13 -10.04 -10.54 -6.84
N GLU A 14 -10.07 -9.49 -7.66
CA GLU A 14 -8.91 -8.64 -7.81
C GLU A 14 -8.52 -8.20 -6.39
N PRO A 15 -7.29 -8.50 -5.92
CA PRO A 15 -6.87 -8.04 -4.61
C PRO A 15 -7.03 -6.52 -4.60
N LEU A 16 -7.71 -6.00 -3.58
CA LEU A 16 -7.84 -4.56 -3.37
C LEU A 16 -6.45 -4.02 -3.07
N ILE A 17 -5.77 -3.51 -4.09
CA ILE A 17 -4.47 -2.88 -3.96
C ILE A 17 -4.71 -1.43 -3.57
N ASP A 18 -4.43 -1.11 -2.31
CA ASP A 18 -4.47 0.25 -1.80
C ASP A 18 -3.11 0.93 -1.94
N THR A 19 -3.12 2.25 -2.08
CA THR A 19 -1.91 3.06 -1.95
C THR A 19 -1.72 3.42 -0.48
N TYR A 20 -0.61 3.00 0.10
CA TYR A 20 -0.24 3.30 1.48
C TYR A 20 0.72 4.47 1.55
N MET A 21 0.45 5.37 2.49
CA MET A 21 1.31 6.45 2.93
C MET A 21 2.04 6.02 4.19
N VAL A 22 3.38 5.99 4.13
CA VAL A 22 4.25 5.48 5.18
C VAL A 22 5.18 6.58 5.67
N ASP A 23 4.94 7.03 6.90
CA ASP A 23 5.84 7.96 7.59
C ASP A 23 7.02 7.20 8.16
N ILE A 24 8.22 7.61 7.76
CA ILE A 24 9.47 7.09 8.32
C ILE A 24 10.31 8.20 8.93
N VAL A 25 11.07 7.83 9.95
CA VAL A 25 12.16 8.63 10.50
C VAL A 25 13.46 7.92 10.21
N THR A 26 14.36 8.61 9.53
CA THR A 26 15.74 8.21 9.32
C THR A 26 16.66 9.10 10.17
N GLU A 27 17.95 8.77 10.21
CA GLU A 27 18.97 9.65 10.82
C GLU A 27 19.01 11.05 10.17
N SER A 28 18.61 11.15 8.90
CA SER A 28 18.54 12.40 8.14
C SER A 28 17.24 13.19 8.31
N GLY A 29 16.26 12.68 9.07
CA GLY A 29 15.02 13.39 9.38
C GLY A 29 13.74 12.60 9.05
N PHE A 30 12.64 13.34 8.84
CA PHE A 30 11.34 12.78 8.48
C PHE A 30 11.23 12.60 6.97
N LYS A 31 10.67 11.48 6.54
CA LYS A 31 10.35 11.23 5.15
C LYS A 31 8.99 10.54 5.02
N LEU A 32 8.24 10.97 4.02
CA LEU A 32 6.98 10.35 3.62
C LEU A 32 7.23 9.49 2.39
N GLU A 33 6.79 8.23 2.44
CA GLU A 33 6.94 7.27 1.36
C GLU A 33 5.58 6.73 0.95
N PHE A 34 5.44 6.39 -0.33
CA PHE A 34 4.20 5.84 -0.88
C PHE A 34 4.48 4.49 -1.53
N CYS A 35 3.59 3.53 -1.32
CA CYS A 35 3.67 2.23 -1.98
C CYS A 35 2.29 1.59 -2.12
N GLU A 36 2.11 0.81 -3.17
CA GLU A 36 0.95 -0.05 -3.34
C GLU A 36 1.13 -1.35 -2.53
N ALA A 37 0.08 -1.77 -1.83
CA ALA A 37 0.06 -3.04 -1.10
C ALA A 37 -1.39 -3.49 -0.84
N GLU A 38 -1.59 -4.78 -0.60
CA GLU A 38 -2.89 -5.32 -0.20
C GLU A 38 -3.15 -5.07 1.29
N THR A 39 -2.09 -5.01 2.09
CA THR A 39 -2.17 -4.85 3.55
C THR A 39 -1.15 -3.87 4.08
N LYS A 40 -1.45 -3.33 5.26
CA LYS A 40 -0.55 -2.46 6.03
C LYS A 40 0.77 -3.16 6.35
N GLU A 41 0.73 -4.46 6.65
CA GLU A 41 1.89 -5.29 6.93
C GLU A 41 2.77 -5.45 5.69
N GLU A 42 2.18 -5.69 4.53
CA GLU A 42 2.90 -5.75 3.26
C GLU A 42 3.55 -4.41 2.90
N ALA A 43 2.83 -3.29 3.08
CA ALA A 43 3.37 -1.95 2.91
C ALA A 43 4.60 -1.73 3.82
N ALA A 44 4.51 -2.13 5.09
CA ALA A 44 5.62 -2.07 6.04
C ALA A 44 6.83 -2.90 5.58
N LEU A 45 6.58 -4.11 5.05
CA LEU A 45 7.64 -4.99 4.54
C LEU A 45 8.32 -4.41 3.30
N LYS A 46 7.55 -3.81 2.37
CA LYS A 46 8.11 -3.12 1.19
C LYS A 46 9.02 -1.97 1.59
N ILE A 47 8.58 -1.11 2.51
CA ILE A 47 9.41 -0.01 3.04
C ILE A 47 10.64 -0.57 3.77
N ARG A 48 10.49 -1.61 4.60
CA ARG A 48 11.64 -2.26 5.23
C ARG A 48 12.63 -2.80 4.23
N GLY A 49 12.18 -3.43 3.15
CA GLY A 49 13.03 -3.91 2.07
C GLY A 49 13.81 -2.78 1.39
N LYS A 50 13.12 -1.67 1.08
CA LYS A 50 13.69 -0.48 0.44
C LYS A 50 14.81 0.16 1.29
N TYR A 51 14.61 0.22 2.60
CA TYR A 51 15.53 0.90 3.52
C TYR A 51 16.52 -0.03 4.24
N ARG A 52 16.38 -1.36 4.09
CA ARG A 52 17.15 -2.40 4.82
C ARG A 52 18.66 -2.20 4.82
N LYS A 53 19.23 -1.69 3.72
CA LYS A 53 20.68 -1.61 3.52
C LYS A 53 21.27 -0.24 3.87
N ASN A 54 20.48 0.81 3.82
CA ASN A 54 21.02 2.17 3.64
C ASN A 54 20.75 3.10 4.81
N TYR A 55 19.82 2.79 5.71
CA TYR A 55 19.44 3.70 6.79
C TYR A 55 19.05 2.95 8.07
N SER A 56 19.51 3.44 9.22
CA SER A 56 18.77 3.24 10.46
C SER A 56 17.48 4.04 10.35
N PHE A 57 16.33 3.36 10.41
CA PHE A 57 15.03 4.02 10.28
C PHE A 57 13.98 3.36 11.15
N LYS A 58 12.93 4.13 11.46
CA LYS A 58 11.74 3.67 12.17
C LYS A 58 10.50 4.12 11.42
N ILE A 59 9.58 3.18 11.18
CA ILE A 59 8.23 3.49 10.71
C ILE A 59 7.43 4.08 11.87
N ARG A 60 6.84 5.26 11.66
CA ARG A 60 5.98 5.93 12.67
C ARG A 60 4.52 5.61 12.47
N SER A 61 4.05 5.72 11.23
CA SER A 61 2.65 5.54 10.84
C SER A 61 2.61 4.89 9.46
N ILE A 62 1.54 4.14 9.23
CA ILE A 62 1.17 3.64 7.91
C ILE A 62 -0.34 3.83 7.82
N GLU A 63 -0.77 4.58 6.80
CA GLU A 63 -2.14 4.98 6.55
C GLU A 63 -2.49 4.72 5.08
N VAL A 64 -3.78 4.58 4.78
CA VAL A 64 -4.25 4.43 3.40
C VAL A 64 -4.43 5.81 2.79
N SER A 65 -3.86 6.01 1.61
CA SER A 65 -4.01 7.22 0.81
C SER A 65 -5.37 7.24 0.13
N ASN A 66 -5.96 8.42 0.02
CA ASN A 66 -7.15 8.65 -0.81
C ASN A 66 -6.84 8.89 -2.29
N ARG A 67 -5.55 8.83 -2.66
CA ARG A 67 -5.03 8.97 -4.03
C ARG A 67 -4.25 7.73 -4.43
N SER A 68 -4.30 7.38 -5.71
CA SER A 68 -3.47 6.33 -6.27
C SER A 68 -1.99 6.71 -6.27
N LEU A 69 -1.11 5.72 -6.39
CA LEU A 69 0.32 5.97 -6.48
C LEU A 69 0.69 6.78 -7.74
N GLU A 70 -0.02 6.55 -8.85
CA GLU A 70 0.14 7.29 -10.11
C GLU A 70 -0.20 8.78 -9.91
N GLU A 71 -1.35 9.10 -9.30
CA GLU A 71 -1.74 10.48 -9.01
C GLU A 71 -0.71 11.20 -8.13
N ILE A 72 -0.10 10.49 -7.18
CA ILE A 72 0.93 11.05 -6.29
C ILE A 72 2.25 11.29 -7.05
N GLN A 73 2.58 10.44 -8.02
CA GLN A 73 3.77 10.61 -8.85
C GLN A 73 3.63 11.78 -9.83
N GLU A 74 2.44 12.03 -10.38
CA GLU A 74 2.19 13.18 -11.27
C GLU A 74 2.28 14.54 -10.56
N LEU A 75 2.10 14.57 -9.23
CA LEU A 75 2.12 15.79 -8.42
C LEU A 75 3.50 16.20 -7.92
N ASN A 76 4.49 15.31 -8.00
CA ASN A 76 5.86 15.51 -7.50
C ASN A 76 6.85 15.76 -8.65
#